data_AF-A0A2I3SK72-F1
#
_entry.id   AF-A0A2I3SK72-F1
#
_cell.length_a   1.000
_cell.length_b   1.000
_cell.length_c   1.000
_cell.angle_alpha   90.00
_cell.angle_beta   90.00
_cell.angle_gamma   90.00
#
_symmetry.space_group_name_H-M   'P 1'
#
loop_
_entity.id
_entity.type
_entity.pdbx_description
1 polymer ?
#
loop_
_entity_poly.entity_id
_entity_poly.type
_entity_poly.pdbx_seq_one_letter_code
_entity_poly.pdbx_strand_id
1 'polypeptide(L)'
;MASDGARKQFWKRSNSKLPGSIQHVYGAQHPPFDPLLHGTLLRSTAKMPTTPVKAKRVSTFQEFESNTSDAWDAGEDGDELLAMAAESLNSEVVMETASRVLRNHSQRQGRPTLQEGPGLQQKPRPEAEPPSPPGGDLRLVKSVSESHTSCPAEELRRLSWSGIPKPVRPMTWKLLSGYLPANVDRRPATLQRKQKEYFAFIEHYYDSRNDEVHQDTYRQIHIDIPRMSPEALILQPKVMEIFERILFIWAIRHPASGYVQGINDLVTPFFVVFICEYIEAEEVDTVDVSGVPAEVLRNIEADTYWCMSKLLDGIQDNYTFAQPGIQMKVKMLEELVSRIDEQVHRHLDQHEVRYLQFAFRWMNNLLMREVPLHCTIRLWDTYQSEPDGFSHFHLYVCAAFLVRWRKEILEEKDFQELLLFLQNLPTAHWDDEDISLLLAEAYRLKFAFADAPNHYKK
;
A
#
# COMPACT_ATOMS: atom_id res chain seq x y z
N MET A 1 68.12 -21.62 -33.25
CA MET A 1 68.07 -21.04 -34.61
C MET A 1 66.59 -20.81 -34.91
N ALA A 2 65.99 -19.66 -34.59
CA ALA A 2 66.09 -18.35 -35.26
C ALA A 2 65.44 -18.31 -36.66
N SER A 3 64.17 -17.89 -36.73
CA SER A 3 63.61 -16.80 -37.57
C SER A 3 62.07 -16.87 -37.46
N ASP A 4 61.39 -15.93 -36.81
CA ASP A 4 61.06 -14.54 -37.17
C ASP A 4 60.04 -14.43 -38.32
N GLY A 5 58.87 -13.87 -38.01
CA GLY A 5 57.67 -13.91 -38.84
C GLY A 5 56.55 -12.95 -38.38
N ALA A 6 56.89 -11.66 -38.31
CA ALA A 6 56.01 -10.51 -38.56
C ALA A 6 54.65 -10.42 -37.83
N ARG A 7 54.64 -9.78 -36.64
CA ARG A 7 53.47 -9.04 -36.14
C ARG A 7 53.39 -7.70 -36.88
N LYS A 8 52.48 -7.58 -37.86
CA LYS A 8 52.05 -6.29 -38.43
C LYS A 8 50.68 -5.89 -37.86
N GLN A 9 50.66 -4.71 -37.26
CA GLN A 9 49.48 -4.00 -36.77
C GLN A 9 48.46 -3.82 -37.91
N PHE A 10 47.23 -4.27 -37.70
CA PHE A 10 46.13 -4.05 -38.63
C PHE A 10 44.90 -3.53 -37.87
N TRP A 11 44.98 -2.27 -37.45
CA TRP A 11 43.78 -1.47 -37.22
C TRP A 11 43.89 -0.21 -38.07
N LYS A 12 43.51 -0.35 -39.34
CA LYS A 12 43.06 0.80 -40.14
C LYS A 12 41.69 1.21 -39.61
N ARG A 13 41.57 2.49 -39.22
CA ARG A 13 40.29 3.13 -38.93
C ARG A 13 39.43 3.11 -40.19
N SER A 14 38.32 2.37 -40.15
CA SER A 14 37.22 2.52 -41.10
C SER A 14 36.05 3.18 -40.39
N ASN A 15 35.63 4.33 -40.92
CA ASN A 15 34.55 5.19 -40.43
C ASN A 15 33.24 4.81 -41.14
N SER A 16 32.63 3.68 -40.75
CA SER A 16 31.31 3.28 -41.24
C SER A 16 30.47 2.76 -40.08
N LYS A 17 29.42 3.51 -39.73
CA LYS A 17 28.44 3.19 -38.68
C LYS A 17 27.62 1.96 -39.08
N LEU A 18 27.59 0.93 -38.24
CA LEU A 18 26.62 -0.17 -38.30
C LEU A 18 25.41 0.18 -37.41
N PRO A 19 24.16 -0.14 -37.81
CA PRO A 19 22.98 0.10 -36.98
C PRO A 19 22.86 -0.99 -35.90
N GLY A 20 22.62 -0.60 -34.64
CA GLY A 20 22.20 -1.53 -33.57
C GLY A 20 23.19 -1.83 -32.44
N SER A 21 24.22 -0.99 -32.19
CA SER A 21 25.11 -1.14 -31.02
C SER A 21 24.64 -0.27 -29.85
N ILE A 22 24.23 -0.91 -28.76
CA ILE A 22 23.82 -0.30 -27.49
C ILE A 22 25.07 0.19 -26.73
N GLN A 23 25.09 1.47 -26.33
CA GLN A 23 26.08 2.00 -25.39
C GLN A 23 25.41 2.33 -24.05
N HIS A 24 26.10 1.97 -22.95
CA HIS A 24 25.80 2.41 -21.59
C HIS A 24 26.08 3.91 -21.46
N VAL A 25 25.16 4.68 -20.86
CA VAL A 25 25.39 6.10 -20.54
C VAL A 25 25.08 6.34 -19.05
N TYR A 26 26.16 6.58 -18.30
CA TYR A 26 26.17 7.28 -17.01
C TYR A 26 26.27 8.79 -17.26
N GLY A 27 25.54 9.59 -16.48
CA GLY A 27 25.99 10.87 -15.89
C GLY A 27 26.27 12.10 -16.78
N ALA A 28 25.34 13.07 -16.69
CA ALA A 28 25.50 14.54 -16.67
C ALA A 28 26.48 15.26 -17.64
N GLN A 29 25.93 16.19 -18.44
CA GLN A 29 26.55 17.49 -18.78
C GLN A 29 25.50 18.46 -19.37
N HIS A 30 25.44 19.67 -18.80
CA HIS A 30 24.56 20.82 -19.14
C HIS A 30 24.58 21.24 -20.62
N PRO A 31 23.57 22.02 -21.06
CA PRO A 31 23.78 23.12 -22.00
C PRO A 31 23.14 24.47 -21.53
N PRO A 32 23.41 25.61 -22.19
CA PRO A 32 24.30 26.69 -21.75
C PRO A 32 23.62 27.87 -21.01
N PHE A 33 24.46 28.65 -20.31
CA PHE A 33 24.14 29.90 -19.60
C PHE A 33 23.62 31.03 -20.50
N ASP A 34 22.57 31.74 -20.05
CA ASP A 34 22.10 33.02 -20.59
C ASP A 34 22.47 34.18 -19.63
N PRO A 35 23.25 35.21 -20.03
CA PRO A 35 23.83 36.20 -19.11
C PRO A 35 22.94 37.41 -18.74
N LEU A 36 21.62 37.39 -18.92
CA LEU A 36 20.80 38.62 -18.82
C LEU A 36 19.81 38.73 -17.66
N LEU A 37 19.91 37.90 -16.61
CA LEU A 37 18.96 37.97 -15.47
C LEU A 37 19.65 38.00 -14.11
N HIS A 38 20.49 39.01 -13.83
CA HIS A 38 20.81 39.39 -12.45
C HIS A 38 20.91 40.91 -12.29
N GLY A 39 19.81 41.50 -11.81
CA GLY A 39 19.77 42.82 -11.21
C GLY A 39 19.74 42.70 -9.68
N THR A 40 20.82 43.12 -9.04
CA THR A 40 21.04 43.19 -7.59
C THR A 40 20.09 44.19 -6.92
N LEU A 41 19.36 43.81 -5.87
CA LEU A 41 18.83 44.77 -4.89
C LEU A 41 18.80 44.24 -3.44
N LEU A 42 18.92 45.18 -2.52
CA LEU A 42 19.50 45.09 -1.19
C LEU A 42 18.55 44.60 -0.09
N ARG A 43 19.18 44.01 0.92
CA ARG A 43 18.67 43.54 2.22
C ARG A 43 18.22 44.71 3.12
N SER A 44 17.13 44.53 3.87
CA SER A 44 16.79 45.37 5.03
C SER A 44 16.22 44.49 6.15
N THR A 45 16.80 44.60 7.34
CA THR A 45 16.48 43.88 8.58
C THR A 45 15.73 44.78 9.55
N ALA A 46 14.75 44.24 10.29
CA ALA A 46 14.31 44.81 11.57
C ALA A 46 13.88 43.70 12.55
N LYS A 47 14.26 43.85 13.82
CA LYS A 47 14.02 42.95 14.97
C LYS A 47 13.28 43.68 16.10
N MET A 48 12.68 42.87 17.00
CA MET A 48 12.44 43.04 18.47
C MET A 48 10.98 43.29 18.94
N PRO A 49 10.60 43.01 20.22
CA PRO A 49 11.17 42.14 21.28
C PRO A 49 10.14 41.30 22.10
N THR A 50 10.64 40.39 22.96
CA THR A 50 9.95 39.52 23.93
C THR A 50 9.98 40.06 25.38
N THR A 51 9.01 39.68 26.23
CA THR A 51 9.11 39.71 27.71
C THR A 51 8.40 38.51 28.38
N PRO A 52 8.85 38.02 29.57
CA PRO A 52 8.38 36.75 30.17
C PRO A 52 7.61 36.92 31.50
N VAL A 53 6.77 35.94 31.87
CA VAL A 53 6.19 35.80 33.23
C VAL A 53 6.22 34.33 33.69
N LYS A 54 6.60 34.09 34.95
CA LYS A 54 6.70 32.79 35.63
C LYS A 54 5.59 32.56 36.68
N ALA A 55 5.26 31.27 36.86
CA ALA A 55 5.09 30.51 38.12
C ALA A 55 3.68 30.05 38.57
N LYS A 56 3.49 28.73 38.74
CA LYS A 56 3.57 27.99 40.04
C LYS A 56 3.32 26.47 39.86
N ARG A 57 4.07 25.65 40.64
CA ARG A 57 4.00 24.17 40.68
C ARG A 57 2.87 23.68 41.60
N VAL A 58 2.17 22.64 41.16
CA VAL A 58 1.24 21.79 41.94
C VAL A 58 1.71 20.33 41.85
N SER A 59 1.35 19.51 42.84
CA SER A 59 1.93 18.21 43.21
C SER A 59 1.69 17.07 42.20
N THR A 60 2.75 16.28 41.96
CA THR A 60 2.97 15.26 40.92
C THR A 60 1.99 14.07 40.89
N PHE A 61 1.05 13.96 41.83
CA PHE A 61 0.11 12.83 41.87
C PHE A 61 -1.28 13.18 41.30
N GLN A 62 -1.73 14.44 41.44
CA GLN A 62 -2.97 14.90 40.80
C GLN A 62 -2.81 15.13 39.29
N GLU A 63 -1.59 15.38 38.82
CA GLU A 63 -1.26 15.51 37.40
C GLU A 63 -1.41 14.16 36.66
N PHE A 64 -1.18 13.03 37.33
CA PHE A 64 -1.33 11.69 36.73
C PHE A 64 -2.79 11.26 36.57
N GLU A 65 -3.64 11.54 37.56
CA GLU A 65 -5.08 11.22 37.50
C GLU A 65 -5.81 12.08 36.46
N SER A 66 -5.38 13.34 36.26
CA SER A 66 -5.92 14.20 35.20
C SER A 66 -5.46 13.78 33.80
N ASN A 67 -4.19 13.38 33.62
CA ASN A 67 -3.64 13.02 32.30
C ASN A 67 -4.15 11.68 31.75
N THR A 68 -4.73 10.82 32.60
CA THR A 68 -5.25 9.52 32.16
C THR A 68 -6.74 9.58 31.85
N SER A 69 -7.46 10.60 32.32
CA SER A 69 -8.88 10.79 32.01
C SER A 69 -9.13 11.59 30.73
N ASP A 70 -8.12 12.28 30.19
CA ASP A 70 -8.25 13.20 29.04
C ASP A 70 -7.64 12.68 27.73
N ALA A 71 -7.22 11.41 27.69
CA ALA A 71 -6.61 10.78 26.51
C ALA A 71 -7.59 10.59 25.31
N TRP A 72 -8.81 11.09 25.40
CA TRP A 72 -9.84 10.98 24.36
C TRP A 72 -10.47 12.32 23.91
N ASP A 73 -10.01 13.47 24.42
CA ASP A 73 -10.50 14.78 23.98
C ASP A 73 -9.34 15.67 23.50
N ALA A 74 -8.86 15.41 22.28
CA ALA A 74 -7.85 16.24 21.65
C ALA A 74 -8.49 17.52 21.05
N GLY A 75 -8.68 18.52 21.89
CA GLY A 75 -8.74 19.93 21.49
C GLY A 75 -7.33 20.50 21.36
N GLU A 76 -7.11 21.25 20.28
CA GLU A 76 -6.03 22.21 20.00
C GLU A 76 -4.81 22.22 20.95
N ASP A 77 -3.69 21.61 20.50
CA ASP A 77 -2.28 22.08 20.67
C ASP A 77 -1.27 21.03 20.16
N GLY A 78 -1.51 20.48 18.95
CA GLY A 78 -0.63 19.47 18.34
C GLY A 78 0.69 20.00 17.78
N ASP A 79 0.83 21.32 17.61
CA ASP A 79 1.95 21.92 16.89
C ASP A 79 3.14 22.30 17.80
N GLU A 80 2.94 22.49 19.11
CA GLU A 80 4.05 22.79 20.03
C GLU A 80 4.80 21.53 20.49
N LEU A 81 4.12 20.37 20.49
CA LEU A 81 4.68 19.09 20.92
C LEU A 81 5.57 18.43 19.85
N LEU A 82 5.30 18.68 18.57
CA LEU A 82 6.12 18.22 17.44
C LEU A 82 7.42 19.02 17.28
N ALA A 83 7.40 20.32 17.61
CA ALA A 83 8.58 21.17 17.56
C ALA A 83 9.64 20.78 18.61
N MET A 84 9.22 20.38 19.82
CA MET A 84 10.16 19.94 20.87
C MET A 84 10.78 18.56 20.60
N ALA A 85 10.05 17.66 19.93
CA ALA A 85 10.57 16.33 19.57
C ALA A 85 11.67 16.39 18.48
N ALA A 86 11.65 17.41 17.63
CA ALA A 86 12.63 17.61 16.57
C ALA A 86 13.97 18.16 17.08
N GLU A 87 14.01 18.84 18.24
CA GLU A 87 15.19 19.59 18.68
C GLU A 87 16.18 18.82 19.58
N SER A 88 15.99 17.52 19.87
CA SER A 88 16.95 16.78 20.72
C SER A 88 17.24 15.33 20.36
N LEU A 89 17.35 15.00 19.07
CA LEU A 89 17.94 13.73 18.63
C LEU A 89 19.31 13.97 18.00
N ASN A 90 20.35 14.03 18.85
CA ASN A 90 21.73 14.11 18.40
C ASN A 90 22.10 12.81 17.68
N SER A 91 22.42 12.92 16.39
CA SER A 91 22.73 11.79 15.47
C SER A 91 23.86 10.88 16.02
N GLU A 92 24.78 11.45 16.80
CA GLU A 92 25.87 10.70 17.45
C GLU A 92 25.35 9.66 18.47
N VAL A 93 24.31 9.99 19.24
CA VAL A 93 23.74 9.09 20.26
C VAL A 93 23.00 7.92 19.61
N VAL A 94 22.34 8.18 18.48
CA VAL A 94 21.64 7.16 17.70
C VAL A 94 22.66 6.20 17.05
N MET A 95 23.74 6.72 16.47
CA MET A 95 24.81 5.89 15.89
C MET A 95 25.59 5.09 16.94
N GLU A 96 25.83 5.65 18.13
CA GLU A 96 26.50 4.94 19.21
C GLU A 96 25.63 3.79 19.74
N THR A 97 24.33 4.03 19.89
CA THR A 97 23.36 3.01 20.31
C THR A 97 23.25 1.88 19.28
N ALA A 98 23.17 2.22 17.99
CA ALA A 98 23.19 1.24 16.90
C ALA A 98 24.48 0.42 16.88
N SER A 99 25.63 1.07 17.07
CA SER A 99 26.95 0.41 17.13
C SER A 99 27.10 -0.52 18.33
N ARG A 100 26.44 -0.21 19.45
CA ARG A 100 26.44 -1.03 20.67
C ARG A 100 25.56 -2.27 20.53
N VAL A 101 24.44 -2.16 19.82
CA VAL A 101 23.57 -3.30 19.47
C VAL A 101 24.28 -4.24 18.49
N LEU A 102 24.96 -3.69 17.48
CA LEU A 102 25.73 -4.48 16.51
C LEU A 102 26.89 -5.25 17.18
N ARG A 103 27.60 -4.63 18.13
CA ARG A 103 28.64 -5.32 18.92
C ARG A 103 28.08 -6.45 19.80
N ASN A 104 26.94 -6.23 20.44
CA ASN A 104 26.27 -7.27 21.25
C ASN A 104 25.79 -8.46 20.40
N HIS A 105 25.36 -8.20 19.16
CA HIS A 105 24.94 -9.26 18.25
C HIS A 105 26.13 -10.05 17.68
N SER A 106 27.25 -9.37 17.42
CA SER A 106 28.50 -9.99 16.94
C SER A 106 29.15 -10.90 18.01
N GLN A 107 29.11 -10.52 19.29
CA GLN A 107 29.66 -11.34 20.39
C GLN A 107 28.85 -12.61 20.67
N ARG A 108 27.57 -12.67 20.26
CA ARG A 108 26.70 -13.85 20.42
C ARG A 108 26.91 -14.92 19.34
N GLN A 109 27.59 -14.62 18.24
CA GLN A 109 27.77 -15.55 17.11
C GLN A 109 29.15 -16.22 17.06
N GLY A 110 30.02 -16.01 18.06
CA GLY A 110 31.37 -16.58 18.11
C GLY A 110 31.63 -17.51 19.31
N ARG A 111 31.05 -18.71 19.34
CA ARG A 111 31.50 -19.80 20.23
C ARG A 111 31.37 -21.18 19.55
N PRO A 112 32.45 -21.98 19.47
CA PRO A 112 32.40 -23.35 18.94
C PRO A 112 32.15 -24.43 20.02
N THR A 113 31.84 -25.63 19.51
CA THR A 113 31.10 -26.81 20.03
C THR A 113 31.89 -27.82 20.93
N LEU A 114 31.18 -28.84 21.45
CA LEU A 114 31.58 -30.19 22.01
C LEU A 114 31.54 -30.29 23.57
N GLN A 115 31.16 -31.38 24.29
CA GLN A 115 30.75 -32.78 24.03
C GLN A 115 30.17 -33.41 25.35
N GLU A 116 29.39 -34.51 25.21
CA GLU A 116 29.17 -35.69 26.10
C GLU A 116 28.53 -35.61 27.52
N GLY A 117 27.59 -36.55 27.80
CA GLY A 117 26.91 -36.79 29.11
C GLY A 117 27.64 -37.82 30.01
N PRO A 118 26.99 -38.58 30.94
CA PRO A 118 25.58 -38.64 31.39
C PRO A 118 25.40 -38.61 32.95
N GLY A 119 24.16 -38.57 33.47
CA GLY A 119 23.92 -38.83 34.91
C GLY A 119 22.54 -38.51 35.49
N LEU A 120 21.73 -39.56 35.65
CA LEU A 120 20.60 -39.81 36.58
C LEU A 120 20.27 -38.75 37.67
N GLN A 121 18.99 -38.37 37.79
CA GLN A 121 18.19 -38.53 39.02
C GLN A 121 16.70 -38.14 38.84
N GLN A 122 15.83 -39.04 39.29
CA GLN A 122 14.37 -38.95 39.39
C GLN A 122 13.93 -38.16 40.64
N LYS A 123 12.83 -37.36 40.55
CA LYS A 123 11.65 -37.37 41.46
C LYS A 123 10.63 -36.24 41.13
N PRO A 124 9.36 -36.30 41.58
CA PRO A 124 8.24 -36.72 40.73
C PRO A 124 7.14 -35.66 40.51
N ARG A 125 6.24 -35.97 39.56
CA ARG A 125 4.89 -35.38 39.38
C ARG A 125 3.99 -35.69 40.59
N PRO A 126 2.91 -34.91 40.78
CA PRO A 126 1.63 -35.46 41.21
C PRO A 126 0.63 -35.49 40.05
N GLU A 127 -0.01 -36.65 39.90
CA GLU A 127 -1.14 -36.94 39.03
C GLU A 127 -2.46 -36.43 39.63
N ALA A 128 -3.45 -36.27 38.76
CA ALA A 128 -4.84 -35.98 39.07
C ALA A 128 -5.63 -37.27 39.41
N GLU A 129 -6.76 -37.16 40.12
CA GLU A 129 -7.99 -37.94 39.83
C GLU A 129 -9.26 -37.34 40.51
N PRO A 130 -10.49 -37.51 39.93
CA PRO A 130 -11.81 -37.01 40.39
C PRO A 130 -12.69 -38.16 41.00
N PRO A 131 -14.06 -38.17 41.08
CA PRO A 131 -15.15 -37.16 41.19
C PRO A 131 -16.19 -37.41 42.34
N SER A 132 -17.15 -36.48 42.61
CA SER A 132 -18.65 -36.69 42.64
C SER A 132 -19.49 -35.80 43.63
N PRO A 133 -20.82 -35.56 43.38
CA PRO A 133 -21.71 -34.51 43.96
C PRO A 133 -22.53 -34.98 45.21
N PRO A 134 -23.50 -34.26 45.86
CA PRO A 134 -24.44 -33.22 45.39
C PRO A 134 -24.81 -32.06 46.36
N GLY A 135 -25.64 -31.12 45.90
CA GLY A 135 -26.36 -30.18 46.79
C GLY A 135 -26.70 -28.86 46.09
N GLY A 136 -27.97 -28.72 45.67
CA GLY A 136 -28.45 -27.55 44.95
C GLY A 136 -28.56 -26.30 45.82
N ASP A 137 -28.49 -25.14 45.17
CA ASP A 137 -29.28 -24.01 45.61
C ASP A 137 -29.77 -23.17 44.42
N LEU A 138 -31.05 -22.84 44.52
CA LEU A 138 -31.91 -22.30 43.48
C LEU A 138 -31.94 -20.79 43.65
N ARG A 139 -31.06 -20.03 42.96
CA ARG A 139 -31.19 -18.56 42.92
C ARG A 139 -30.92 -17.97 41.53
N LEU A 140 -32.04 -17.56 40.94
CA LEU A 140 -32.19 -16.44 40.02
C LEU A 140 -31.59 -16.61 38.62
N VAL A 141 -32.36 -17.32 37.77
CA VAL A 141 -32.33 -17.19 36.32
C VAL A 141 -32.66 -15.74 35.95
N LYS A 142 -31.64 -14.89 35.83
CA LYS A 142 -31.72 -13.65 35.05
C LYS A 142 -31.35 -13.99 33.62
N SER A 143 -32.41 -14.24 32.84
CA SER A 143 -32.52 -13.88 31.42
C SER A 143 -31.22 -13.94 30.61
N VAL A 144 -30.97 -15.11 30.04
CA VAL A 144 -30.26 -15.26 28.77
C VAL A 144 -31.08 -14.51 27.72
N SER A 145 -30.76 -13.24 27.51
CA SER A 145 -31.27 -12.46 26.37
C SER A 145 -30.35 -11.27 26.09
N GLU A 146 -29.04 -11.51 26.05
CA GLU A 146 -28.13 -10.71 25.25
C GLU A 146 -27.86 -11.50 23.98
N SER A 147 -28.85 -11.47 23.08
CA SER A 147 -28.65 -11.85 21.70
C SER A 147 -27.48 -11.05 21.14
N HIS A 148 -26.48 -11.77 20.62
CA HIS A 148 -25.40 -11.29 19.75
C HIS A 148 -25.86 -10.14 18.86
N THR A 149 -25.72 -8.90 19.32
CA THR A 149 -25.96 -7.74 18.48
C THR A 149 -24.60 -7.41 17.91
N SER A 150 -24.31 -8.02 16.75
CA SER A 150 -23.15 -7.70 15.91
C SER A 150 -22.95 -6.19 15.87
N CYS A 151 -21.72 -5.71 16.07
CA CYS A 151 -21.42 -4.29 15.93
C CYS A 151 -21.86 -3.84 14.52
N PRO A 152 -22.57 -2.71 14.34
CA PRO A 152 -23.08 -2.30 13.02
C PRO A 152 -22.00 -2.27 11.91
N ALA A 153 -20.74 -2.02 12.28
CA ALA A 153 -19.61 -2.06 11.36
C ALA A 153 -19.20 -3.49 10.94
N GLU A 154 -19.28 -4.47 11.84
CA GLU A 154 -19.02 -5.89 11.53
C GLU A 154 -20.12 -6.47 10.65
N GLU A 155 -21.37 -6.10 10.92
CA GLU A 155 -22.50 -6.48 10.08
C GLU A 155 -22.37 -5.92 8.65
N LEU A 156 -21.98 -4.64 8.53
CA LEU A 156 -21.75 -4.03 7.22
C LEU A 156 -20.65 -4.74 6.43
N ARG A 157 -19.53 -5.09 7.08
CA ARG A 157 -18.45 -5.88 6.47
C ARG A 157 -18.97 -7.24 6.00
N ARG A 158 -19.70 -7.96 6.85
CA ARG A 158 -20.27 -9.28 6.52
C ARG A 158 -21.16 -9.23 5.28
N LEU A 159 -22.05 -8.24 5.19
CA LEU A 159 -22.95 -8.09 4.05
C LEU A 159 -22.22 -7.65 2.78
N SER A 160 -21.20 -6.81 2.94
CA SER A 160 -20.43 -6.25 1.82
C SER A 160 -19.44 -7.24 1.20
N TRP A 161 -19.06 -8.29 1.94
CA TRP A 161 -18.11 -9.31 1.47
C TRP A 161 -18.52 -9.96 0.15
N SER A 162 -19.82 -10.22 -0.03
CA SER A 162 -20.37 -10.86 -1.23
C SER A 162 -20.62 -9.89 -2.40
N GLY A 163 -20.20 -8.63 -2.26
CA GLY A 163 -20.44 -7.56 -3.23
C GLY A 163 -21.48 -6.56 -2.73
N ILE A 164 -21.29 -5.29 -3.10
CA ILE A 164 -22.14 -4.18 -2.66
C ILE A 164 -23.01 -3.72 -3.82
N PRO A 165 -24.34 -3.53 -3.64
CA PRO A 165 -25.19 -2.99 -4.70
C PRO A 165 -24.73 -1.59 -5.14
N LYS A 166 -24.70 -1.34 -6.46
CA LYS A 166 -24.23 -0.09 -7.07
C LYS A 166 -24.79 1.18 -6.41
N PRO A 167 -26.09 1.30 -6.09
CA PRO A 167 -26.64 2.54 -5.51
C PRO A 167 -26.10 2.92 -4.13
N VAL A 168 -25.63 1.95 -3.35
CA VAL A 168 -25.16 2.18 -1.97
C VAL A 168 -23.64 2.02 -1.82
N ARG A 169 -22.95 1.61 -2.90
CA ARG A 169 -21.50 1.41 -2.91
C ARG A 169 -20.71 2.66 -2.50
N PRO A 170 -21.01 3.89 -2.98
CA PRO A 170 -20.26 5.09 -2.59
C PRO A 170 -20.21 5.30 -1.09
N MET A 171 -21.37 5.30 -0.42
CA MET A 171 -21.47 5.47 1.02
C MET A 171 -20.82 4.29 1.77
N THR A 172 -21.02 3.06 1.28
CA THR A 172 -20.47 1.86 1.93
C THR A 172 -18.95 1.86 1.91
N TRP A 173 -18.32 2.22 0.78
CA TRP A 173 -16.86 2.36 0.68
C TRP A 173 -16.31 3.45 1.61
N LYS A 174 -16.99 4.60 1.71
CA LYS A 174 -16.63 5.67 2.66
C LYS A 174 -16.68 5.19 4.12
N LEU A 175 -17.61 4.29 4.46
CA LEU A 175 -17.72 3.70 5.80
C LEU A 175 -16.67 2.60 6.06
N LEU A 176 -16.51 1.66 5.12
CA LEU A 176 -15.61 0.51 5.28
C LEU A 176 -14.13 0.92 5.30
N SER A 177 -13.75 1.93 4.52
CA SER A 177 -12.40 2.53 4.55
C SER A 177 -12.09 3.28 5.85
N GLY A 178 -13.10 3.53 6.70
CA GLY A 178 -12.96 4.37 7.89
C GLY A 178 -12.83 5.87 7.60
N TYR A 179 -13.11 6.30 6.36
CA TYR A 179 -13.17 7.72 6.00
C TYR A 179 -14.31 8.43 6.73
N LEU A 180 -15.50 7.84 6.73
CA LEU A 180 -16.67 8.34 7.46
C LEU A 180 -16.97 7.50 8.71
N PRO A 181 -17.42 8.14 9.80
CA PRO A 181 -17.76 7.43 11.02
C PRO A 181 -19.07 6.62 10.86
N ALA A 182 -19.14 5.49 11.57
CA ALA A 182 -20.35 4.67 11.64
C ALA A 182 -21.55 5.44 12.22
N ASN A 183 -21.32 6.37 13.16
CA ASN A 183 -22.36 7.23 13.72
C ASN A 183 -22.86 8.24 12.66
N VAL A 184 -24.15 8.16 12.34
CA VAL A 184 -24.82 8.95 11.27
C VAL A 184 -24.75 10.46 11.55
N ASP A 185 -25.01 10.88 12.79
CA ASP A 185 -25.09 12.30 13.17
C ASP A 185 -23.73 13.02 12.99
N ARG A 186 -22.63 12.27 13.12
CA ARG A 186 -21.27 12.81 12.94
C ARG A 186 -20.82 12.86 11.47
N ARG A 187 -21.51 12.20 10.54
CA ARG A 187 -21.06 12.08 9.14
C ARG A 187 -21.03 13.43 8.42
N PRO A 188 -22.07 14.29 8.45
CA PRO A 188 -22.06 15.54 7.69
C PRO A 188 -20.93 16.47 8.12
N ALA A 189 -20.72 16.63 9.43
CA ALA A 189 -19.66 17.47 9.97
C ALA A 189 -18.26 16.91 9.64
N THR A 190 -18.08 15.59 9.74
CA THR A 190 -16.79 14.95 9.41
C THR A 190 -16.47 15.07 7.92
N LEU A 191 -17.45 14.82 7.05
CA LEU A 191 -17.31 14.93 5.60
C LEU A 191 -16.91 16.36 5.21
N GLN A 192 -17.66 17.36 5.67
CA GLN A 192 -17.39 18.76 5.36
C GLN A 192 -16.00 19.19 5.86
N ARG A 193 -15.61 18.79 7.07
CA ARG A 193 -14.28 19.08 7.62
C ARG A 193 -13.18 18.46 6.76
N LYS A 194 -13.32 17.18 6.39
CA LYS A 194 -12.32 16.46 5.59
C LYS A 194 -12.20 17.00 4.17
N GLN A 195 -13.30 17.39 3.55
CA GLN A 195 -13.29 18.04 2.23
C GLN A 195 -12.58 19.40 2.30
N LYS A 196 -12.91 20.23 3.31
CA LYS A 196 -12.20 21.50 3.55
C LYS A 196 -10.70 21.31 3.82
N GLU A 197 -10.33 20.29 4.58
CA GLU A 197 -8.93 19.94 4.86
C GLU A 197 -8.18 19.62 3.55
N TYR A 198 -8.77 18.82 2.67
CA TYR A 198 -8.18 18.55 1.36
C TYR A 198 -8.09 19.81 0.49
N PHE A 199 -9.10 20.68 0.50
CA PHE A 199 -9.03 21.95 -0.24
C PHE A 199 -7.91 22.86 0.28
N ALA A 200 -7.67 22.88 1.59
CA ALA A 200 -6.52 23.58 2.15
C ALA A 200 -5.19 22.98 1.69
N PHE A 201 -5.11 21.66 1.47
CA PHE A 201 -3.92 21.04 0.86
C PHE A 201 -3.71 21.49 -0.58
N ILE A 202 -4.77 21.66 -1.37
CA ILE A 202 -4.65 22.21 -2.72
C ILE A 202 -4.04 23.61 -2.66
N GLU A 203 -4.59 24.49 -1.83
CA GLU A 203 -4.12 25.88 -1.69
C GLU A 203 -2.69 25.96 -1.17
N HIS A 204 -2.32 25.09 -0.23
CA HIS A 204 -1.00 25.14 0.40
C HIS A 204 0.09 24.46 -0.43
N TYR A 205 -0.25 23.38 -1.14
CA TYR A 205 0.75 22.53 -1.77
C TYR A 205 0.69 22.48 -3.29
N TYR A 206 -0.48 22.60 -3.92
CA TYR A 206 -0.56 22.25 -5.35
C TYR A 206 0.27 23.19 -6.22
N ASP A 207 0.43 24.46 -5.84
CA ASP A 207 1.26 25.42 -6.58
C ASP A 207 2.76 25.15 -6.50
N SER A 208 3.22 24.39 -5.49
CA SER A 208 4.61 23.96 -5.36
C SER A 208 5.03 22.96 -6.44
N ARG A 209 4.09 22.46 -7.27
CA ARG A 209 4.39 21.64 -8.47
C ARG A 209 5.32 22.34 -9.47
N ASN A 210 5.38 23.68 -9.41
CA ASN A 210 6.26 24.49 -10.25
C ASN A 210 7.64 24.72 -9.61
N ASP A 211 7.84 24.32 -8.36
CA ASP A 211 9.12 24.46 -7.66
C ASP A 211 10.10 23.38 -8.12
N GLU A 212 11.39 23.74 -8.23
CA GLU A 212 12.46 22.82 -8.68
C GLU A 212 12.51 21.53 -7.86
N VAL A 213 12.17 21.59 -6.57
CA VAL A 213 12.19 20.44 -5.63
C VAL A 213 11.13 19.39 -5.98
N HIS A 214 10.00 19.81 -6.56
CA HIS A 214 8.85 18.92 -6.83
C HIS A 214 8.60 18.70 -8.33
N GLN A 215 9.37 19.36 -9.19
CA GLN A 215 9.23 19.29 -10.64
C GLN A 215 9.36 17.84 -11.16
N ASP A 216 10.28 17.05 -10.62
CA ASP A 216 10.47 15.65 -11.04
C ASP A 216 9.29 14.76 -10.63
N THR A 217 8.69 15.00 -9.46
CA THR A 217 7.50 14.28 -9.00
C THR A 217 6.31 14.60 -9.90
N TYR A 218 6.04 15.89 -10.13
CA TYR A 218 4.93 16.32 -10.97
C TYR A 218 5.11 15.85 -12.43
N ARG A 219 6.34 15.95 -12.97
CA ARG A 219 6.65 15.47 -14.33
C ARG A 219 6.39 13.99 -14.50
N GLN A 220 6.75 13.15 -13.53
CA GLN A 220 6.46 11.71 -13.60
C GLN A 220 4.95 11.46 -13.62
N ILE A 221 4.19 12.09 -12.73
CA ILE A 221 2.74 11.98 -12.68
C ILE A 221 2.12 12.42 -14.02
N HIS A 222 2.53 13.57 -14.54
CA HIS A 222 2.04 14.12 -15.80
C HIS A 222 2.32 13.21 -17.01
N ILE A 223 3.41 12.44 -16.99
CA ILE A 223 3.73 11.44 -18.03
C ILE A 223 2.90 10.16 -17.85
N ASP A 224 2.60 9.77 -16.61
CA ASP A 224 1.92 8.52 -16.30
C ASP A 224 0.40 8.59 -16.52
N ILE A 225 -0.24 9.70 -16.12
CA ILE A 225 -1.70 9.85 -16.20
C ILE A 225 -2.25 9.56 -17.60
N PRO A 226 -1.75 10.16 -18.70
CA PRO A 226 -2.29 9.90 -20.05
C PRO A 226 -2.17 8.45 -20.52
N ARG A 227 -1.36 7.62 -19.85
CA ARG A 227 -1.10 6.21 -20.20
C ARG A 227 -1.93 5.23 -19.37
N MET A 228 -2.82 5.74 -18.51
CA MET A 228 -3.70 4.93 -17.69
C MET A 228 -4.89 4.34 -18.47
N SER A 229 -5.52 3.34 -17.87
CA SER A 229 -6.77 2.74 -18.34
C SER A 229 -7.87 3.02 -17.31
N PRO A 230 -9.15 3.22 -17.72
CA PRO A 230 -9.65 3.24 -19.10
C PRO A 230 -9.42 4.58 -19.81
N GLU A 231 -8.94 4.54 -21.06
CA GLU A 231 -8.55 5.73 -21.84
C GLU A 231 -9.69 6.74 -22.01
N ALA A 232 -10.93 6.27 -22.23
CA ALA A 232 -12.11 7.12 -22.43
C ALA A 232 -12.44 8.01 -21.21
N LEU A 233 -12.17 7.51 -20.00
CA LEU A 233 -12.29 8.30 -18.77
C LEU A 233 -11.09 9.22 -18.60
N ILE A 234 -9.89 8.66 -18.70
CA ILE A 234 -8.64 9.32 -18.34
C ILE A 234 -8.33 10.51 -19.24
N LEU A 235 -8.60 10.42 -20.54
CA LEU A 235 -8.28 11.50 -21.49
C LEU A 235 -9.23 12.71 -21.39
N GLN A 236 -10.24 12.69 -20.53
CA GLN A 236 -11.04 13.86 -20.25
C GLN A 236 -10.20 14.87 -19.45
N PRO A 237 -10.01 16.13 -19.93
CA PRO A 237 -9.08 17.08 -19.30
C PRO A 237 -9.32 17.33 -17.81
N LYS A 238 -10.60 17.40 -17.40
CA LYS A 238 -10.99 17.56 -16.00
C LYS A 238 -10.52 16.38 -15.13
N VAL A 239 -10.58 15.15 -15.66
CA VAL A 239 -10.14 13.94 -14.95
C VAL A 239 -8.62 13.94 -14.81
N MET A 240 -7.89 14.28 -15.87
CA MET A 240 -6.43 14.39 -15.81
C MET A 240 -5.98 15.37 -14.72
N GLU A 241 -6.54 16.58 -14.70
CA GLU A 241 -6.20 17.59 -13.69
C GLU A 241 -6.51 17.13 -12.25
N ILE A 242 -7.64 16.43 -12.06
CA ILE A 242 -8.03 15.88 -10.76
C ILE A 242 -7.03 14.80 -10.32
N PHE A 243 -6.68 13.87 -11.21
CA PHE A 243 -5.80 12.74 -10.87
C PHE A 243 -4.37 13.22 -10.61
N GLU A 244 -3.87 14.16 -11.43
CA GLU A 244 -2.58 14.82 -11.20
C GLU A 244 -2.53 15.47 -9.82
N ARG A 245 -3.59 16.19 -9.43
CA ARG A 245 -3.66 16.89 -8.15
C ARG A 245 -3.73 15.95 -6.96
N ILE A 246 -4.59 14.91 -7.02
CA ILE A 246 -4.68 13.88 -5.98
C ILE A 246 -3.32 13.23 -5.73
N LEU A 247 -2.67 12.76 -6.80
CA LEU A 247 -1.41 12.03 -6.72
C LEU A 247 -0.25 12.92 -6.30
N PHE A 248 -0.21 14.17 -6.78
CA PHE A 248 0.83 15.12 -6.42
C PHE A 248 0.75 15.46 -4.93
N ILE A 249 -0.44 15.81 -4.45
CA ILE A 249 -0.65 16.12 -3.02
C ILE A 249 -0.36 14.90 -2.15
N TRP A 250 -0.74 13.70 -2.59
CA TRP A 250 -0.40 12.49 -1.83
C TRP A 250 1.12 12.28 -1.78
N ALA A 251 1.83 12.38 -2.91
CA ALA A 251 3.26 12.12 -3.00
C ALA A 251 4.10 13.03 -2.10
N ILE A 252 3.85 14.33 -2.12
CA ILE A 252 4.59 15.31 -1.30
C ILE A 252 4.32 15.16 0.20
N ARG A 253 3.11 14.69 0.57
CA ARG A 253 2.73 14.45 1.97
C ARG A 253 3.28 13.12 2.50
N HIS A 254 3.77 12.25 1.63
CA HIS A 254 4.35 10.95 1.98
C HIS A 254 5.79 10.85 1.45
N PRO A 255 6.75 11.65 1.97
CA PRO A 255 8.10 11.76 1.42
C PRO A 255 8.92 10.46 1.49
N ALA A 256 8.54 9.51 2.35
CA ALA A 256 9.18 8.19 2.40
C ALA A 256 8.89 7.33 1.15
N SER A 257 7.80 7.65 0.44
CA SER A 257 7.39 6.98 -0.80
C SER A 257 7.55 7.90 -2.01
N GLY A 258 7.11 9.15 -1.90
CA GLY A 258 6.94 10.02 -3.06
C GLY A 258 5.91 9.47 -4.03
N TYR A 259 6.03 9.80 -5.32
CA TYR A 259 5.23 9.17 -6.36
C TYR A 259 5.93 7.90 -6.86
N VAL A 260 5.20 6.79 -6.90
CA VAL A 260 5.65 5.51 -7.46
C VAL A 260 4.65 5.06 -8.51
N GLN A 261 5.15 4.73 -9.71
CA GLN A 261 4.32 4.24 -10.80
C GLN A 261 3.51 3.01 -10.33
N GLY A 262 2.20 3.09 -10.53
CA GLY A 262 1.21 2.11 -10.10
C GLY A 262 0.24 2.64 -9.05
N ILE A 263 0.65 3.61 -8.22
CA ILE A 263 -0.27 4.32 -7.31
C ILE A 263 -1.35 5.07 -8.12
N ASN A 264 -0.99 5.56 -9.30
CA ASN A 264 -1.91 6.25 -10.20
C ASN A 264 -3.15 5.42 -10.53
N ASP A 265 -3.02 4.09 -10.70
CA ASP A 265 -4.18 3.23 -10.96
C ASP A 265 -5.14 3.15 -9.78
N LEU A 266 -4.62 3.23 -8.56
CA LEU A 266 -5.42 3.05 -7.35
C LEU A 266 -6.43 4.18 -7.13
N VAL A 267 -6.27 5.30 -7.83
CA VAL A 267 -7.21 6.44 -7.83
C VAL A 267 -8.51 6.05 -8.55
N THR A 268 -8.40 5.33 -9.66
CA THR A 268 -9.50 5.12 -10.62
C THR A 268 -10.75 4.50 -9.99
N PRO A 269 -10.68 3.41 -9.20
CA PRO A 269 -11.89 2.75 -8.71
C PRO A 269 -12.65 3.63 -7.72
N PHE A 270 -11.96 4.37 -6.85
CA PHE A 270 -12.59 5.32 -5.93
C PHE A 270 -13.27 6.45 -6.69
N PHE A 271 -12.57 7.07 -7.64
CA PHE A 271 -13.13 8.16 -8.44
C PHE A 271 -14.39 7.72 -9.20
N VAL A 272 -14.32 6.57 -9.88
CA VAL A 272 -15.43 6.03 -10.67
C VAL A 272 -16.62 5.65 -9.79
N VAL A 273 -16.39 5.03 -8.62
CA VAL A 273 -17.47 4.71 -7.69
C VAL A 273 -18.17 5.97 -7.19
N PHE A 274 -17.42 7.01 -6.81
CA PHE A 274 -18.00 8.23 -6.24
C PHE A 274 -18.68 9.12 -7.29
N ILE A 275 -18.15 9.20 -8.51
CA ILE A 275 -18.81 9.98 -9.57
C ILE A 275 -20.10 9.33 -10.06
N CYS A 276 -20.17 7.99 -10.08
CA CYS A 276 -21.39 7.24 -10.41
C CYS A 276 -22.56 7.48 -9.44
N GLU A 277 -22.34 8.14 -8.30
CA GLU A 277 -23.43 8.62 -7.42
C GLU A 277 -24.22 9.77 -8.06
N TYR A 278 -23.62 10.49 -9.01
CA TYR A 278 -24.14 11.72 -9.61
C TYR A 278 -24.47 11.61 -11.11
N ILE A 279 -24.16 10.48 -11.73
CA ILE A 279 -24.40 10.23 -13.15
C ILE A 279 -25.04 8.87 -13.37
N GLU A 280 -25.92 8.78 -14.36
CA GLU A 280 -26.41 7.50 -14.86
C GLU A 280 -25.42 6.99 -15.93
N ALA A 281 -24.50 6.13 -15.51
CA ALA A 281 -23.57 5.45 -16.42
C ALA A 281 -23.94 3.97 -16.53
N GLU A 282 -24.15 3.47 -17.76
CA GLU A 282 -24.38 2.05 -18.03
C GLU A 282 -23.09 1.25 -17.77
N GLU A 283 -21.95 1.74 -18.29
CA GLU A 283 -20.63 1.14 -18.13
C GLU A 283 -19.70 2.03 -17.31
N VAL A 284 -18.87 1.41 -16.47
CA VAL A 284 -17.92 2.14 -15.60
C VAL A 284 -16.74 2.73 -16.37
N ASP A 285 -16.46 2.21 -17.57
CA ASP A 285 -15.29 2.59 -18.38
C ASP A 285 -15.56 3.80 -19.30
N THR A 286 -16.82 4.21 -19.45
CA THR A 286 -17.28 5.26 -20.38
C THR A 286 -17.94 6.45 -19.69
N VAL A 287 -17.68 6.60 -18.38
CA VAL A 287 -18.19 7.69 -17.55
C VAL A 287 -17.83 9.07 -18.14
N ASP A 288 -18.84 9.88 -18.44
CA ASP A 288 -18.68 11.29 -18.85
C ASP A 288 -18.80 12.24 -17.65
N VAL A 289 -17.74 13.02 -17.39
CA VAL A 289 -17.69 13.97 -16.26
C VAL A 289 -18.15 15.38 -16.65
N SER A 290 -18.46 15.62 -17.92
CA SER A 290 -18.72 16.96 -18.47
C SER A 290 -19.91 17.64 -17.81
N GLY A 291 -20.98 16.88 -17.52
CA GLY A 291 -22.24 17.35 -16.93
C GLY A 291 -22.22 17.51 -15.40
N VAL A 292 -21.15 17.07 -14.72
CA VAL A 292 -21.08 17.14 -13.25
C VAL A 292 -20.67 18.55 -12.80
N PRO A 293 -21.40 19.19 -11.87
CA PRO A 293 -21.04 20.51 -11.36
C PRO A 293 -19.64 20.54 -10.74
N ALA A 294 -18.91 21.64 -10.92
CA ALA A 294 -17.54 21.78 -10.44
C ALA A 294 -17.39 21.59 -8.92
N GLU A 295 -18.35 22.07 -8.13
CA GLU A 295 -18.36 21.86 -6.67
C GLU A 295 -18.50 20.38 -6.30
N VAL A 296 -19.35 19.65 -7.03
CA VAL A 296 -19.52 18.20 -6.84
C VAL A 296 -18.25 17.45 -7.21
N LEU A 297 -17.60 17.80 -8.33
CA LEU A 297 -16.31 17.21 -8.72
C LEU A 297 -15.22 17.46 -7.68
N ARG A 298 -15.17 18.66 -7.08
CA ARG A 298 -14.22 18.96 -5.99
C ARG A 298 -14.48 18.07 -4.76
N ASN A 299 -15.73 17.84 -4.40
CA ASN A 299 -16.08 16.95 -3.29
C ASN A 299 -15.71 15.49 -3.59
N ILE A 300 -15.97 15.02 -4.81
CA ILE A 300 -15.57 13.67 -5.28
C ILE A 300 -14.06 13.51 -5.23
N GLU A 301 -13.29 14.50 -5.68
CA GLU A 301 -11.83 14.51 -5.63
C GLU A 301 -11.32 14.38 -4.19
N ALA A 302 -11.87 15.16 -3.26
CA ALA A 302 -11.50 15.07 -1.85
C ALA A 302 -11.81 13.70 -1.25
N ASP A 303 -13.00 13.16 -1.52
CA ASP A 303 -13.41 11.83 -1.05
C ASP A 303 -12.50 10.73 -1.62
N THR A 304 -12.14 10.84 -2.90
CA THR A 304 -11.20 9.95 -3.59
C THR A 304 -9.83 10.00 -2.93
N TYR A 305 -9.28 11.19 -2.68
CA TYR A 305 -7.99 11.37 -2.01
C TYR A 305 -7.98 10.69 -0.63
N TRP A 306 -9.01 10.90 0.19
CA TRP A 306 -9.04 10.33 1.54
C TRP A 306 -9.20 8.82 1.56
N CYS A 307 -10.05 8.26 0.69
CA CYS A 307 -10.24 6.81 0.62
C CYS A 307 -9.00 6.10 0.03
N MET A 308 -8.38 6.68 -1.00
CA MET A 308 -7.11 6.19 -1.53
C MET A 308 -6.00 6.25 -0.47
N SER A 309 -5.92 7.35 0.29
CA SER A 309 -4.95 7.48 1.39
C SER A 309 -5.16 6.39 2.45
N LYS A 310 -6.42 6.09 2.81
CA LYS A 310 -6.75 5.00 3.75
C LYS A 310 -6.37 3.61 3.24
N LEU A 311 -6.51 3.36 1.94
CA LEU A 311 -6.00 2.13 1.33
C LEU A 311 -4.47 2.06 1.46
N LEU A 312 -3.78 3.13 1.07
CA LEU A 312 -2.31 3.19 1.05
C LEU A 312 -1.71 3.10 2.46
N ASP A 313 -2.40 3.61 3.50
CA ASP A 313 -2.02 3.46 4.91
C ASP A 313 -1.75 1.99 5.29
N GLY A 314 -2.51 1.05 4.71
CA GLY A 314 -2.40 -0.40 4.98
C GLY A 314 -1.32 -1.13 4.18
N ILE A 315 -0.68 -0.47 3.22
CA ILE A 315 0.32 -1.07 2.31
C ILE A 315 1.50 -0.11 2.03
N GLN A 316 1.85 0.75 2.98
CA GLN A 316 2.87 1.80 2.78
C GLN A 316 4.23 1.25 2.32
N ASP A 317 4.65 0.11 2.88
CA ASP A 317 5.90 -0.58 2.57
C ASP A 317 5.99 -1.05 1.10
N ASN A 318 4.87 -1.16 0.39
CA ASN A 318 4.84 -1.43 -1.05
C ASN A 318 5.45 -0.28 -1.88
N TYR A 319 5.45 0.95 -1.36
CA TYR A 319 5.82 2.16 -2.13
C TYR A 319 6.97 2.96 -1.55
N THR A 320 7.52 2.54 -0.41
CA THR A 320 8.78 3.09 0.12
C THR A 320 9.99 2.73 -0.75
N PHE A 321 11.15 3.34 -0.51
CA PHE A 321 12.39 3.10 -1.26
C PHE A 321 12.68 1.60 -1.44
N ALA A 322 12.94 1.20 -2.69
CA ALA A 322 13.15 -0.19 -3.14
C ALA A 322 11.95 -1.15 -2.96
N GLN A 323 10.78 -0.65 -2.56
CA GLN A 323 9.51 -1.37 -2.49
C GLN A 323 9.60 -2.74 -1.77
N PRO A 324 10.12 -2.78 -0.52
CA PRO A 324 10.32 -4.02 0.22
C PRO A 324 9.03 -4.81 0.43
N GLY A 325 7.88 -4.13 0.59
CA GLY A 325 6.58 -4.78 0.74
C GLY A 325 6.18 -5.61 -0.49
N ILE A 326 6.46 -5.11 -1.69
CA ILE A 326 6.20 -5.85 -2.95
C ILE A 326 7.10 -7.08 -3.04
N GLN A 327 8.40 -6.93 -2.77
CA GLN A 327 9.34 -8.06 -2.79
C GLN A 327 8.94 -9.16 -1.81
N MET A 328 8.52 -8.77 -0.59
CA MET A 328 8.03 -9.71 0.41
C MET A 328 6.76 -10.42 -0.06
N LYS A 329 5.77 -9.69 -0.58
CA LYS A 329 4.50 -10.26 -1.06
C LYS A 329 4.71 -11.23 -2.23
N VAL A 330 5.59 -10.90 -3.17
CA VAL A 330 5.94 -11.80 -4.29
C VAL A 330 6.60 -13.08 -3.77
N LYS A 331 7.52 -12.97 -2.80
CA LYS A 331 8.13 -14.15 -2.18
C LYS A 331 7.10 -15.01 -1.43
N MET A 332 6.20 -14.37 -0.67
CA MET A 332 5.12 -15.09 0.01
C MET A 332 4.18 -15.78 -0.99
N LEU A 333 3.97 -15.20 -2.18
CA LEU A 333 3.16 -15.81 -3.24
C LEU A 333 3.85 -17.06 -3.79
N GLU A 334 5.14 -16.96 -4.07
CA GLU A 334 5.97 -18.10 -4.49
C GLU A 334 5.91 -19.24 -3.46
N GLU A 335 6.14 -18.93 -2.18
CA GLU A 335 6.06 -19.91 -1.09
C GLU A 335 4.67 -20.53 -0.97
N LEU A 336 3.60 -19.74 -1.08
CA LEU A 336 2.22 -20.25 -1.05
C LEU A 336 1.92 -21.16 -2.24
N VAL A 337 2.24 -20.72 -3.46
CA VAL A 337 2.00 -21.50 -4.70
C VAL A 337 2.76 -22.81 -4.68
N SER A 338 4.02 -22.82 -4.20
CA SER A 338 4.80 -24.05 -4.05
C SER A 338 4.11 -25.12 -3.17
N ARG A 339 3.24 -24.68 -2.24
CA ARG A 339 2.51 -25.55 -1.32
C ARG A 339 1.12 -25.94 -1.86
N ILE A 340 0.44 -25.06 -2.58
CA ILE A 340 -0.93 -25.30 -3.07
C ILE A 340 -0.97 -26.00 -4.42
N ASP A 341 -0.01 -25.71 -5.31
CA ASP A 341 0.11 -26.32 -6.64
C ASP A 341 1.59 -26.41 -7.02
N GLU A 342 2.26 -27.41 -6.43
CA GLU A 342 3.68 -27.71 -6.68
C GLU A 342 3.95 -27.94 -8.17
N GLN A 343 2.97 -28.46 -8.92
CA GLN A 343 3.12 -28.73 -10.34
C GLN A 343 3.29 -27.41 -11.12
N VAL A 344 2.43 -26.42 -10.87
CA VAL A 344 2.56 -25.07 -11.45
C VAL A 344 3.88 -24.43 -11.02
N HIS A 345 4.22 -24.48 -9.73
CA HIS A 345 5.47 -23.89 -9.23
C HIS A 345 6.71 -24.46 -9.93
N ARG A 346 6.83 -25.80 -10.01
CA ARG A 346 7.94 -26.46 -10.70
C ARG A 346 7.95 -26.18 -12.20
N HIS A 347 6.79 -26.04 -12.81
CA HIS A 347 6.69 -25.71 -14.25
C HIS A 347 7.24 -24.31 -14.54
N LEU A 348 6.92 -23.32 -13.70
CA LEU A 348 7.50 -21.98 -13.82
C LEU A 348 9.03 -22.01 -13.69
N ASP A 349 9.55 -22.74 -12.70
CA ASP A 349 11.01 -22.91 -12.50
C ASP A 349 11.68 -23.62 -13.69
N GLN A 350 11.09 -24.71 -14.20
CA GLN A 350 11.60 -25.46 -15.36
C GLN A 350 11.71 -24.62 -16.63
N HIS A 351 10.83 -23.63 -16.78
CA HIS A 351 10.83 -22.73 -17.93
C HIS A 351 11.46 -21.36 -17.59
N GLU A 352 12.18 -21.24 -16.48
CA GLU A 352 12.91 -20.04 -16.06
C GLU A 352 12.04 -18.78 -15.85
N VAL A 353 10.74 -18.96 -15.57
CA VAL A 353 9.82 -17.88 -15.24
C VAL A 353 9.84 -17.61 -13.74
N ARG A 354 10.41 -16.48 -13.34
CA ARG A 354 10.42 -16.03 -11.93
C ARG A 354 9.16 -15.26 -11.60
N TYR A 355 8.61 -15.47 -10.40
CA TYR A 355 7.41 -14.78 -9.91
C TYR A 355 7.48 -13.26 -10.04
N LEU A 356 8.65 -12.65 -9.78
CA LEU A 356 8.84 -11.21 -9.89
C LEU A 356 8.56 -10.65 -11.29
N GLN A 357 8.69 -11.45 -12.36
CA GLN A 357 8.49 -11.01 -13.74
C GLN A 357 7.02 -10.73 -14.09
N PHE A 358 6.07 -11.33 -13.36
CA PHE A 358 4.63 -11.09 -13.58
C PHE A 358 3.94 -10.55 -12.32
N ALA A 359 4.23 -11.13 -11.15
CA ALA A 359 3.54 -10.82 -9.91
C ALA A 359 3.94 -9.47 -9.29
N PHE A 360 5.04 -8.85 -9.72
CA PHE A 360 5.37 -7.49 -9.29
C PHE A 360 4.20 -6.53 -9.60
N ARG A 361 3.69 -6.58 -10.83
CA ARG A 361 2.56 -5.74 -11.28
C ARG A 361 1.27 -6.11 -10.57
N TRP A 362 1.05 -7.40 -10.31
CA TRP A 362 -0.12 -7.87 -9.56
C TRP A 362 -0.19 -7.26 -8.16
N MET A 363 0.94 -7.23 -7.45
CA MET A 363 1.02 -6.65 -6.10
C MET A 363 1.04 -5.11 -6.11
N ASN A 364 1.74 -4.52 -7.07
CA ASN A 364 1.94 -3.06 -7.14
C ASN A 364 0.66 -2.31 -7.54
N ASN A 365 -0.16 -2.95 -8.40
CA ASN A 365 -1.40 -2.39 -8.94
C ASN A 365 -2.64 -3.15 -8.45
N LEU A 366 -2.52 -4.01 -7.44
CA LEU A 366 -3.63 -4.78 -6.85
C LEU A 366 -4.51 -5.51 -7.88
N LEU A 367 -3.85 -6.19 -8.84
CA LEU A 367 -4.44 -6.90 -9.99
C LEU A 367 -5.23 -6.02 -10.99
N MET A 368 -5.27 -4.70 -10.82
CA MET A 368 -6.05 -3.80 -11.70
C MET A 368 -5.62 -3.82 -13.18
N ARG A 369 -4.40 -4.30 -13.45
CA ARG A 369 -3.87 -4.45 -14.82
C ARG A 369 -4.20 -5.80 -15.45
N GLU A 370 -4.77 -6.71 -14.68
CA GLU A 370 -5.03 -8.10 -15.07
C GLU A 370 -6.52 -8.40 -15.17
N VAL A 371 -7.41 -7.50 -14.74
CA VAL A 371 -8.86 -7.64 -14.82
C VAL A 371 -9.52 -6.30 -15.20
N PRO A 372 -10.72 -6.31 -15.81
CA PRO A 372 -11.48 -5.09 -16.09
C PRO A 372 -11.77 -4.23 -14.84
N LEU A 373 -12.12 -2.96 -15.04
CA LEU A 373 -12.38 -2.05 -13.93
C LEU A 373 -13.61 -2.45 -13.11
N HIS A 374 -14.70 -2.92 -13.73
CA HIS A 374 -15.87 -3.40 -12.98
C HIS A 374 -15.52 -4.58 -12.07
N CYS A 375 -14.67 -5.50 -12.57
CA CYS A 375 -14.13 -6.60 -11.79
C CYS A 375 -13.27 -6.11 -10.61
N THR A 376 -12.43 -5.09 -10.82
CA THR A 376 -11.67 -4.44 -9.75
C THR A 376 -12.59 -3.85 -8.68
N ILE A 377 -13.64 -3.12 -9.09
CA ILE A 377 -14.60 -2.52 -8.16
C ILE A 377 -15.28 -3.62 -7.33
N ARG A 378 -15.76 -4.69 -7.98
CA ARG A 378 -16.36 -5.84 -7.29
C ARG A 378 -15.36 -6.52 -6.34
N LEU A 379 -14.10 -6.66 -6.73
CA LEU A 379 -13.05 -7.24 -5.88
C LEU A 379 -12.79 -6.37 -4.64
N TRP A 380 -12.80 -5.05 -4.81
CA TRP A 380 -12.54 -4.08 -3.74
C TRP A 380 -13.70 -3.92 -2.75
N ASP A 381 -14.93 -4.29 -3.13
CA ASP A 381 -16.03 -4.48 -2.16
C ASP A 381 -15.60 -5.47 -1.06
N THR A 382 -14.99 -6.59 -1.46
CA THR A 382 -14.53 -7.63 -0.54
C THR A 382 -13.23 -7.22 0.17
N TYR A 383 -12.27 -6.57 -0.49
CA TYR A 383 -11.05 -6.11 0.18
C TYR A 383 -11.31 -5.10 1.30
N GLN A 384 -12.29 -4.22 1.15
CA GLN A 384 -12.68 -3.29 2.22
C GLN A 384 -13.47 -3.97 3.35
N SER A 385 -14.06 -5.14 3.07
CA SER A 385 -14.82 -5.92 4.04
C SER A 385 -13.94 -6.87 4.86
N GLU A 386 -12.85 -7.35 4.27
CA GLU A 386 -11.87 -8.23 4.91
C GLU A 386 -10.87 -7.44 5.77
N PRO A 387 -10.57 -7.93 7.00
CA PRO A 387 -9.41 -7.45 7.75
C PRO A 387 -8.14 -7.60 6.93
N ASP A 388 -7.36 -6.52 6.82
CA ASP A 388 -6.13 -6.45 6.01
C ASP A 388 -6.33 -6.92 4.55
N GLY A 389 -7.51 -6.65 3.97
CA GLY A 389 -7.91 -7.15 2.66
C GLY A 389 -6.93 -6.82 1.53
N PHE A 390 -6.52 -5.56 1.43
CA PHE A 390 -5.55 -5.07 0.42
C PHE A 390 -4.12 -5.56 0.64
N SER A 391 -3.79 -6.09 1.83
CA SER A 391 -2.44 -6.50 2.19
C SER A 391 -2.31 -8.02 2.23
N HIS A 392 -2.95 -8.67 3.21
CA HIS A 392 -2.80 -10.10 3.44
C HIS A 392 -3.76 -10.93 2.58
N PHE A 393 -5.03 -10.53 2.47
CA PHE A 393 -5.99 -11.32 1.69
C PHE A 393 -5.67 -11.29 0.19
N HIS A 394 -5.19 -10.16 -0.32
CA HIS A 394 -4.71 -9.99 -1.69
C HIS A 394 -3.72 -11.09 -2.13
N LEU A 395 -2.85 -11.56 -1.22
CA LEU A 395 -1.92 -12.65 -1.49
C LEU A 395 -2.63 -13.94 -1.93
N TYR A 396 -3.71 -14.30 -1.23
CA TYR A 396 -4.49 -15.49 -1.54
C TYR A 396 -5.32 -15.31 -2.81
N VAL A 397 -5.77 -14.08 -3.10
CA VAL A 397 -6.40 -13.77 -4.39
C VAL A 397 -5.41 -13.96 -5.53
N CYS A 398 -4.18 -13.46 -5.43
CA CYS A 398 -3.15 -13.69 -6.44
C CYS A 398 -2.82 -15.18 -6.62
N ALA A 399 -2.80 -15.96 -5.54
CA ALA A 399 -2.59 -17.40 -5.61
C ALA A 399 -3.76 -18.13 -6.31
N ALA A 400 -5.00 -17.82 -5.91
CA ALA A 400 -6.22 -18.33 -6.54
C ALA A 400 -6.29 -17.95 -8.04
N PHE A 401 -5.89 -16.73 -8.37
CA PHE A 401 -5.86 -16.21 -9.72
C PHE A 401 -4.85 -16.95 -10.60
N LEU A 402 -3.66 -17.26 -10.08
CA LEU A 402 -2.68 -18.06 -10.80
C LEU A 402 -3.16 -19.49 -11.05
N VAL A 403 -3.70 -20.17 -10.02
CA VAL A 403 -4.13 -21.57 -10.15
C VAL A 403 -5.40 -21.73 -10.99
N ARG A 404 -6.20 -20.66 -11.15
CA ARG A 404 -7.36 -20.63 -12.05
C ARG A 404 -6.97 -20.92 -13.51
N TRP A 405 -5.73 -20.62 -13.89
CA TRP A 405 -5.15 -20.81 -15.22
C TRP A 405 -4.14 -21.95 -15.28
N ARG A 406 -4.16 -22.85 -14.29
CA ARG A 406 -3.17 -23.94 -14.19
C ARG A 406 -3.07 -24.80 -15.44
N LYS A 407 -4.20 -25.01 -16.14
CA LYS A 407 -4.23 -25.88 -17.32
C LYS A 407 -3.40 -25.26 -18.44
N GLU A 408 -3.70 -24.01 -18.78
CA GLU A 408 -3.03 -23.23 -19.81
C GLU A 408 -1.55 -23.01 -19.47
N ILE A 409 -1.24 -22.72 -18.19
CA ILE A 409 0.13 -22.58 -17.71
C ILE A 409 0.95 -23.85 -17.96
N LEU A 410 0.40 -25.03 -17.63
CA LEU A 410 1.10 -26.31 -17.75
C LEU A 410 1.20 -26.81 -19.21
N GLU A 411 0.33 -26.32 -20.10
CA GLU A 411 0.35 -26.62 -21.52
C GLU A 411 1.43 -25.81 -22.26
N GLU A 412 1.69 -24.57 -21.84
CA GLU A 412 2.71 -23.70 -22.44
C GLU A 412 4.13 -24.06 -21.98
N LYS A 413 5.04 -24.24 -22.93
CA LYS A 413 6.42 -24.70 -22.70
C LYS A 413 7.46 -23.72 -23.21
N ASP A 414 7.04 -22.70 -23.96
CA ASP A 414 7.93 -21.61 -24.34
C ASP A 414 7.97 -20.56 -23.24
N PHE A 415 9.18 -20.14 -22.84
CA PHE A 415 9.37 -19.14 -21.79
C PHE A 415 8.68 -17.80 -22.13
N GLN A 416 8.81 -17.35 -23.37
CA GLN A 416 8.31 -16.03 -23.78
C GLN A 416 6.78 -16.03 -23.82
N GLU A 417 6.18 -17.07 -24.40
CA GLU A 417 4.72 -17.20 -24.46
C GLU A 417 4.11 -17.41 -23.07
N LEU A 418 4.75 -18.20 -22.19
CA LEU A 418 4.30 -18.39 -20.82
C LEU A 418 4.33 -17.08 -20.02
N LEU A 419 5.42 -16.32 -20.13
CA LEU A 419 5.52 -15.02 -19.47
C LEU A 419 4.50 -14.02 -20.02
N LEU A 420 4.31 -13.98 -21.35
CA LEU A 420 3.32 -13.12 -21.99
C LEU A 420 1.90 -13.49 -21.54
N PHE A 421 1.59 -14.78 -21.43
CA PHE A 421 0.32 -15.28 -20.94
C PHE A 421 0.05 -14.83 -19.50
N LEU A 422 1.02 -15.00 -18.59
CA LEU A 422 0.92 -14.56 -17.19
C LEU A 422 0.76 -13.03 -17.05
N GLN A 423 1.26 -12.26 -18.01
CA GLN A 423 1.10 -10.80 -18.07
C GLN A 423 -0.15 -10.35 -18.84
N ASN A 424 -0.89 -11.25 -19.47
CA ASN A 424 -2.08 -10.93 -20.27
C ASN A 424 -3.13 -12.04 -20.15
N LEU A 425 -3.45 -12.42 -18.92
CA LEU A 425 -4.45 -13.45 -18.65
C LEU A 425 -5.81 -13.05 -19.26
N PRO A 426 -6.55 -13.97 -19.90
CA PRO A 426 -7.70 -13.60 -20.71
C PRO A 426 -8.94 -13.36 -19.84
N THR A 427 -9.01 -12.20 -19.20
CA THR A 427 -10.04 -11.79 -18.25
C THR A 427 -10.99 -10.70 -18.78
N ALA A 428 -10.81 -10.27 -20.03
CA ALA A 428 -11.59 -9.16 -20.61
C ALA A 428 -13.12 -9.39 -20.58
N HIS A 429 -13.55 -10.66 -20.57
CA HIS A 429 -14.95 -11.08 -20.53
C HIS A 429 -15.45 -11.42 -19.12
N TRP A 430 -14.60 -11.27 -18.09
CA TRP A 430 -14.97 -11.62 -16.73
C TRP A 430 -16.07 -10.72 -16.19
N ASP A 431 -16.90 -11.30 -15.34
CA ASP A 431 -18.00 -10.61 -14.66
C ASP A 431 -17.98 -10.82 -13.12
N ASP A 432 -19.06 -10.42 -12.45
CA ASP A 432 -19.19 -10.53 -11.00
C ASP A 432 -19.20 -11.99 -10.51
N GLU A 433 -19.60 -12.95 -11.35
CA GLU A 433 -19.60 -14.39 -11.01
C GLU A 433 -18.17 -14.92 -10.98
N ASP A 434 -17.35 -14.58 -12.00
CA ASP A 434 -15.92 -14.93 -12.04
C ASP A 434 -15.17 -14.40 -10.82
N ILE A 435 -15.42 -13.13 -10.45
CA ILE A 435 -14.79 -12.52 -9.26
C ILE A 435 -15.28 -13.18 -7.98
N SER A 436 -16.56 -13.56 -7.89
CA SER A 436 -17.10 -14.25 -6.73
C SER A 436 -16.48 -15.65 -6.56
N LEU A 437 -16.28 -16.39 -7.65
CA LEU A 437 -15.59 -17.69 -7.64
C LEU A 437 -14.11 -17.52 -7.25
N LEU A 438 -13.43 -16.53 -7.79
CA LEU A 438 -12.04 -16.22 -7.43
C LEU A 438 -11.89 -15.91 -5.94
N LEU A 439 -12.76 -15.08 -5.40
CA LEU A 439 -12.79 -14.70 -3.98
C LEU A 439 -13.10 -15.87 -3.06
N ALA A 440 -14.05 -16.73 -3.45
CA ALA A 440 -14.38 -17.93 -2.70
C ALA A 440 -13.19 -18.89 -2.61
N GLU A 441 -12.47 -19.08 -3.72
CA GLU A 441 -11.26 -19.91 -3.73
C GLU A 441 -10.12 -19.28 -2.93
N ALA A 442 -9.91 -17.97 -3.05
CA ALA A 442 -8.94 -17.23 -2.24
C ALA A 442 -9.24 -17.36 -0.74
N TYR A 443 -10.50 -17.27 -0.34
CA TYR A 443 -10.93 -17.46 1.05
C TYR A 443 -10.67 -18.90 1.52
N ARG A 444 -10.99 -19.91 0.69
CA ARG A 444 -10.65 -21.31 0.97
C ARG A 444 -9.16 -21.51 1.19
N LEU A 445 -8.31 -20.91 0.35
CA LEU A 445 -6.86 -20.94 0.49
C LEU A 445 -6.39 -20.23 1.78
N LYS A 446 -6.98 -19.07 2.12
CA LYS A 446 -6.70 -18.37 3.38
C LYS A 446 -6.91 -19.30 4.57
N PHE A 447 -8.07 -19.95 4.68
CA PHE A 447 -8.34 -20.86 5.81
C PHE A 447 -7.45 -22.11 5.81
N ALA A 448 -7.19 -22.69 4.64
CA ALA A 448 -6.37 -23.89 4.55
C ALA A 448 -4.90 -23.64 4.92
N PHE A 449 -4.38 -22.42 4.74
CA PHE A 449 -2.95 -22.11 4.88
C PHE A 449 -2.62 -21.05 5.94
N ALA A 450 -3.59 -20.30 6.48
CA ALA A 450 -3.39 -19.36 7.58
C ALA A 450 -3.28 -20.07 8.95
N ASP A 451 -4.06 -21.13 9.17
CA ASP A 451 -4.11 -21.87 10.45
C ASP A 451 -3.26 -23.16 10.45
N ALA A 452 -2.37 -23.35 9.47
CA ALA A 452 -1.49 -24.51 9.43
C ALA A 452 -0.49 -24.46 10.61
N PRO A 453 -0.64 -25.31 11.66
CA PRO A 453 0.24 -25.27 12.81
C PRO A 453 1.59 -25.85 12.40
N ASN A 454 2.66 -25.06 12.56
CA ASN A 454 4.06 -25.40 12.26
C ASN A 454 4.40 -25.62 10.78
N HIS A 455 5.19 -24.71 10.19
CA HIS A 455 6.50 -25.04 9.59
C HIS A 455 7.07 -23.84 8.81
N TYR A 456 7.49 -22.77 9.51
CA TYR A 456 8.70 -22.08 9.06
C TYR A 456 9.84 -23.10 9.23
N LYS A 457 10.16 -23.86 8.18
CA LYS A 457 11.39 -24.64 8.15
C LYS A 457 12.54 -23.63 8.21
N LYS A 458 13.23 -23.61 9.34
CA LYS A 458 14.52 -22.94 9.52
C LYS A 458 15.54 -23.44 8.51
#